data_AF-A0A920JFM3-F1
#
_entry.id   AF-A0A920JFM3-F1
#
_cell.length_a   1.000
_cell.length_b   1.000
_cell.length_c   1.000
_cell.angle_alpha   90.00
_cell.angle_beta   90.00
_cell.angle_gamma   90.00
#
_symmetry.space_group_name_H-M   'P 1'
#
loop_
_entity.id
_entity.type
_entity.pdbx_description
1 polymer ?
#
loop_
_entity_poly.entity_id
_entity_poly.type
_entity_poly.pdbx_seq_one_letter_code
_entity_poly.pdbx_strand_id
1 'polypeptide(L)'
;MTRAVGATRKQIKRMIRVEGILVALFGGLLGIGLGLVFGIACVQIIPDDFVSKLDIPWLLILRNLIIAGVAGSLAAYFPARRAAKLKVLDAINHE
;
A
#
# COMPACT_ATOMS: atom_id res chain seq x y z
N MET A 1 6.50 28.36 2.05
CA MET A 1 5.40 29.36 2.01
C MET A 1 4.42 29.27 3.19
N THR A 2 4.79 28.69 4.35
CA THR A 2 3.94 28.67 5.58
C THR A 2 4.30 29.75 6.60
N ARG A 3 5.40 30.48 6.42
CA ARG A 3 5.76 31.63 7.28
C ARG A 3 4.87 32.86 7.07
N ALA A 4 4.06 32.92 6.01
CA ALA A 4 3.16 34.04 5.76
C ALA A 4 1.80 33.93 6.47
N VAL A 5 1.44 32.77 7.04
CA VAL A 5 0.08 32.52 7.60
C VAL A 5 0.09 32.27 9.12
N GLY A 6 1.24 32.35 9.80
CA GLY A 6 1.29 32.18 11.27
C GLY A 6 0.87 30.79 11.77
N ALA A 7 0.92 29.77 10.91
CA ALA A 7 0.48 28.43 11.27
C ALA A 7 1.38 27.83 12.37
N THR A 8 0.78 27.41 13.48
CA THR A 8 1.52 26.84 14.61
C THR A 8 2.06 25.45 14.25
N ARG A 9 3.21 25.06 14.80
CA ARG A 9 3.81 23.72 14.58
C ARG A 9 2.83 22.55 14.82
N LYS A 10 1.89 22.71 15.75
CA LYS A 10 0.82 21.72 16.01
C LYS A 10 -0.14 21.56 14.83
N GLN A 11 -0.47 22.64 14.11
CA GLN A 11 -1.36 22.60 12.94
C GLN A 11 -0.69 21.84 11.79
N ILE A 12 0.60 22.10 11.53
CA ILE A 12 1.37 21.40 10.49
C ILE A 12 1.46 19.89 10.80
N LYS A 13 1.79 19.51 12.04
CA LYS A 13 1.83 18.09 12.44
C LYS A 13 0.46 17.39 12.37
N ARG A 14 -0.64 18.11 12.52
CA ARG A 14 -2.00 17.56 12.38
C ARG A 14 -2.35 17.36 10.91
N MET A 15 -2.05 18.35 10.07
CA MET A 15 -2.27 18.28 8.62
C MET A 15 -1.55 17.09 7.98
N ILE A 16 -0.25 16.93 8.25
CA ILE A 16 0.56 15.82 7.70
C ILE A 16 0.01 14.45 8.15
N ARG A 17 -0.50 14.33 9.38
CA ARG A 17 -1.11 13.09 9.86
C ARG A 17 -2.41 12.77 9.12
N VAL A 18 -3.27 13.77 8.95
CA VAL A 18 -4.55 13.60 8.24
C VAL A 18 -4.30 13.25 6.78
N GLU A 19 -3.36 13.93 6.13
CA GLU A 19 -2.99 13.65 4.74
C GLU A 19 -2.41 12.24 4.57
N GLY A 20 -1.54 11.81 5.49
CA GLY A 20 -1.03 10.43 5.50
C GLY A 20 -2.12 9.38 5.70
N ILE A 21 -3.09 9.64 6.59
CA ILE A 21 -4.25 8.75 6.81
C ILE A 21 -5.13 8.68 5.55
N LEU A 22 -5.41 9.81 4.92
CA LEU A 22 -6.21 9.87 3.69
C LEU A 22 -5.53 9.10 2.56
N VAL A 23 -4.23 9.30 2.35
CA VAL A 23 -3.45 8.57 1.33
C VAL A 23 -3.46 7.06 1.61
N ALA A 24 -3.28 6.65 2.87
CA ALA A 24 -3.34 5.25 3.26
C ALA A 24 -4.73 4.62 3.03
N LEU A 25 -5.81 5.35 3.35
CA LEU A 25 -7.18 4.92 3.09
C LEU A 25 -7.46 4.75 1.60
N PHE A 26 -7.11 5.74 0.77
CA PHE A 26 -7.28 5.66 -0.68
C PHE A 26 -6.46 4.51 -1.29
N GLY A 27 -5.20 4.36 -0.87
CA GLY A 27 -4.36 3.25 -1.32
C GLY A 27 -4.91 1.88 -0.91
N GLY A 28 -5.43 1.75 0.32
CA GLY A 28 -6.07 0.54 0.80
C GLY A 28 -7.35 0.18 0.05
N LEU A 29 -8.24 1.17 -0.15
CA LEU A 29 -9.48 0.97 -0.90
C LEU A 29 -9.22 0.58 -2.36
N LEU A 30 -8.28 1.26 -3.04
CA LEU A 30 -7.90 0.92 -4.40
C LEU A 30 -7.23 -0.46 -4.47
N GLY A 31 -6.38 -0.80 -3.51
CA GLY A 31 -5.73 -2.11 -3.44
C GLY A 31 -6.74 -3.25 -3.26
N ILE A 32 -7.72 -3.08 -2.38
CA ILE A 32 -8.81 -4.05 -2.18
C ILE A 32 -9.64 -4.18 -3.46
N GLY A 33 -10.04 -3.06 -4.06
CA GLY A 33 -10.85 -3.05 -5.29
C GLY A 33 -10.15 -3.77 -6.45
N LEU A 34 -8.89 -3.43 -6.70
CA LEU A 34 -8.08 -4.09 -7.74
C LEU A 34 -7.85 -5.56 -7.41
N GLY A 35 -7.50 -5.89 -6.17
CA GLY A 35 -7.29 -7.26 -5.72
C GLY A 35 -8.52 -8.16 -5.92
N LEU A 36 -9.71 -7.63 -5.65
CA LEU A 36 -10.97 -8.34 -5.90
C LEU A 36 -11.22 -8.55 -7.40
N VAL A 37 -11.05 -7.52 -8.22
CA VAL A 37 -11.25 -7.60 -9.68
C VAL A 37 -10.30 -8.64 -10.29
N PHE A 38 -9.01 -8.57 -9.96
CA PHE A 38 -8.03 -9.54 -10.44
C PHE A 38 -8.29 -10.94 -9.89
N GLY A 39 -8.66 -11.07 -8.61
CA GLY A 39 -8.98 -12.35 -8.00
C GLY A 39 -10.15 -13.05 -8.68
N ILE A 40 -11.24 -12.32 -8.95
CA ILE A 40 -12.41 -12.84 -9.67
C ILE A 40 -12.05 -13.20 -11.11
N ALA A 41 -11.31 -12.33 -11.81
CA ALA A 41 -10.88 -12.60 -13.19
C ALA A 41 -10.03 -13.87 -13.28
N CYS A 42 -9.10 -14.08 -12.34
CA CYS A 42 -8.29 -15.30 -12.30
C CYS A 42 -9.13 -16.55 -12.08
N VAL A 43 -10.14 -16.50 -11.21
CA VAL A 43 -11.04 -17.65 -10.96
C VAL A 43 -11.86 -18.00 -12.21
N GLN A 44 -12.33 -17.00 -12.95
CA GLN A 44 -13.13 -17.22 -14.17
C GLN A 44 -12.34 -17.79 -15.35
N ILE A 45 -11.01 -17.65 -15.36
CA ILE A 45 -10.13 -18.17 -16.43
C ILE A 45 -9.77 -19.64 -16.21
N ILE A 46 -9.98 -20.17 -15.00
CA ILE A 46 -9.69 -21.57 -14.67
C ILE A 46 -10.81 -22.47 -15.26
N PRO A 47 -10.49 -23.47 -16.09
CA PRO A 47 -11.49 -24.37 -16.66
C PRO A 47 -12.21 -25.20 -15.59
N ASP A 48 -13.52 -25.38 -15.72
CA ASP A 48 -14.36 -26.13 -14.76
C ASP A 48 -13.95 -27.61 -14.59
N ASP A 49 -13.31 -28.21 -15.60
CA ASP A 49 -12.76 -29.59 -15.53
C ASP A 49 -11.62 -29.76 -14.51
N PHE A 50 -11.02 -28.66 -14.02
CA PHE A 50 -10.03 -28.69 -12.95
C PHE A 50 -10.64 -28.97 -11.57
N VAL A 51 -11.96 -28.90 -11.43
CA VAL A 51 -12.69 -29.06 -10.16
C VAL A 51 -12.88 -30.53 -9.76
N SER A 52 -12.78 -31.48 -10.70
CA SER A 52 -12.97 -32.91 -10.42
C SER A 52 -11.80 -33.57 -9.66
N LYS A 53 -10.62 -32.94 -9.67
CA LYS A 53 -9.46 -33.31 -8.86
C LYS A 53 -9.05 -32.12 -8.02
N LEU A 54 -9.69 -31.97 -6.86
CA LEU A 54 -9.37 -30.99 -5.83
C LEU A 54 -8.00 -31.29 -5.18
N ASP A 55 -6.93 -31.26 -5.98
CA ASP A 55 -5.56 -31.23 -5.49
C ASP A 55 -5.20 -29.77 -5.29
N ILE A 56 -5.61 -29.20 -4.15
CA ILE A 56 -5.33 -27.81 -3.83
C ILE A 56 -3.81 -27.67 -3.68
N PRO A 57 -3.11 -26.98 -4.60
CA PRO A 57 -1.66 -26.99 -4.61
C PRO A 57 -1.17 -26.00 -3.55
N TRP A 58 -1.16 -26.42 -2.28
CA TRP A 58 -0.72 -25.59 -1.15
C TRP A 58 0.67 -25.02 -1.36
N LEU A 59 1.54 -25.75 -2.05
CA LEU A 59 2.88 -25.27 -2.41
C LEU A 59 2.83 -24.08 -3.37
N LEU A 60 1.95 -24.08 -4.37
CA LEU A 60 1.78 -22.96 -5.30
C LEU A 60 1.15 -21.75 -4.61
N ILE A 61 0.16 -21.98 -3.74
CA ILE A 61 -0.49 -20.92 -2.97
C ILE A 61 0.52 -20.27 -2.03
N LEU A 62 1.30 -21.07 -1.28
CA LEU A 62 2.34 -20.56 -0.38
C LEU A 62 3.44 -19.80 -1.15
N ARG A 63 3.89 -20.34 -2.29
CA ARG A 63 4.87 -19.68 -3.15
C ARG A 63 4.36 -18.34 -3.67
N ASN A 64 3.13 -18.29 -4.19
CA ASN A 64 2.55 -17.05 -4.69
C ASN A 64 2.27 -16.05 -3.57
N LEU A 65 1.89 -16.51 -2.36
CA LEU A 65 1.76 -15.66 -1.19
C LEU A 65 3.08 -14.99 -0.82
N ILE A 66 4.18 -15.76 -0.81
CA ILE A 66 5.52 -15.22 -0.56
C ILE A 66 5.92 -14.22 -1.64
N ILE A 67 5.74 -14.58 -2.93
CA ILE A 67 6.08 -13.69 -4.05
C ILE A 67 5.26 -12.40 -3.99
N ALA A 68 3.95 -12.48 -3.75
CA ALA A 68 3.07 -11.33 -3.63
C ALA A 68 3.42 -10.48 -2.41
N GLY A 69 3.75 -11.10 -1.28
CA GLY A 69 4.21 -10.40 -0.07
C GLY A 69 5.52 -9.63 -0.30
N VAL A 70 6.48 -10.26 -0.99
CA VAL A 70 7.76 -9.63 -1.35
C VAL A 70 7.55 -8.51 -2.36
N ALA A 71 6.78 -8.76 -3.43
CA ALA A 71 6.48 -7.76 -4.46
C ALA A 71 5.71 -6.56 -3.87
N GLY A 72 4.70 -6.81 -3.02
CA GLY A 72 3.95 -5.78 -2.31
C GLY A 72 4.83 -4.97 -1.35
N SER A 73 5.73 -5.64 -0.63
CA SER A 73 6.70 -4.97 0.24
C SER A 73 7.69 -4.11 -0.54
N LEU A 74 8.19 -4.60 -1.68
CA LEU A 74 9.08 -3.84 -2.56
C LEU A 74 8.36 -2.64 -3.21
N ALA A 75 7.12 -2.82 -3.63
CA ALA A 75 6.29 -1.74 -4.16
C ALA A 75 6.01 -0.66 -3.11
N ALA A 76 5.77 -1.06 -1.85
CA ALA A 76 5.56 -0.15 -0.72
C ALA A 76 6.85 0.52 -0.22
N TYR A 77 8.02 -0.06 -0.51
CA TYR A 77 9.30 0.43 -0.05
C TYR A 77 9.63 1.84 -0.59
N PHE A 78 9.40 2.08 -1.89
CA PHE A 78 9.69 3.38 -2.51
C PHE A 78 8.85 4.55 -1.93
N PRO A 79 7.51 4.45 -1.81
CA PRO A 79 6.72 5.50 -1.16
C PRO A 79 7.05 5.66 0.33
N ALA A 80 7.30 4.56 1.06
CA ALA A 80 7.70 4.63 2.47
C ALA A 80 9.02 5.37 2.66
N ARG A 81 10.03 5.09 1.81
CA ARG A 81 11.33 5.77 1.87
C ARG A 81 11.22 7.26 1.51
N ARG A 82 10.37 7.61 0.54
CA ARG A 82 10.09 9.01 0.17
C ARG A 82 9.42 9.77 1.33
N ALA A 83 8.45 9.15 2.01
CA ALA A 83 7.78 9.73 3.18
C ALA A 83 8.73 9.89 4.39
N ALA A 84 9.62 8.93 4.62
CA ALA A 84 10.60 9.00 5.70
C ALA A 84 11.63 10.13 5.50
N LYS A 85 12.14 10.30 4.26
CA LYS A 85 13.09 11.37 3.94
C LYS A 85 12.49 12.78 4.08
N LEU A 86 11.22 12.96 3.70
CA LEU A 86 10.52 14.24 3.87
C LEU A 86 10.41 14.63 5.35
N LYS A 87 10.04 13.68 6.23
CA LYS A 87 9.99 13.93 7.68
C LYS A 87 11.34 14.30 8.31
N VAL A 88 12.44 13.72 7.83
CA VAL A 88 13.79 13.98 8.36
C VAL A 88 14.33 15.32 7.87
N LEU A 89 14.14 15.69 6.61
CA LEU A 89 14.58 16.98 6.07
C LEU A 89 13.84 18.17 6.71
N ASP A 90 12.57 18.00 7.09
CA ASP A 90 11.82 18.99 7.86
C ASP A 90 12.31 19.15 9.31
N ALA A 91 12.92 18.10 9.87
CA ALA A 91 13.48 18.10 11.21
C ALA A 91 14.88 18.76 11.26
N ILE A 92 15.68 18.64 10.20
CA ILE A 92 17.04 19.19 10.13
C ILE A 92 17.04 20.69 9.78
N ASN A 93 16.12 21.17 8.93
CA ASN A 93 15.96 22.61 8.61
C ASN A 93 15.37 23.45 9.78
N HIS A 94 15.34 22.89 10.99
CA HIS A 94 14.80 23.51 12.18
C HIS A 94 15.82 23.80 13.29
N GLU A 95 17.11 23.58 13.01
CA GLU A 95 18.19 24.38 13.57
C GLU A 95 18.50 25.55 12.62
#